data_AF-A0A955N763-F1
#
_entry.id   AF-A0A955N763-F1
#
_cell.length_a   1.000
_cell.length_b   1.000
_cell.length_c   1.000
_cell.angle_alpha   90.00
_cell.angle_beta   90.00
_cell.angle_gamma   90.00
#
_symmetry.space_group_name_H-M   'P 1'
#
loop_
_entity.id
_entity.type
_entity.pdbx_description
1 polymer ?
#
loop_
_entity_poly.entity_id
_entity_poly.type
_entity_poly.pdbx_seq_one_letter_code
_entity_poly.pdbx_strand_id
1 'polypeptide(L)'
;MQKWIDTRGGSSRYSKGQATPIRSQGPGSLWSLVLAGGHGERLREYTEQRFGAYRPKQYCAFMGKRSMIQHTWRRAKALSLPHRVVTVMDQSHWGYVRTQLIQESLGRVVWQP
;
A
#
# COMPACT_ATOMS: atom_id res chain seq x y z
N MET A 1 57.08 -15.30 -24.13
CA MET A 1 56.25 -15.52 -25.34
C MET A 1 54.86 -15.93 -24.86
N GLN A 2 53.86 -15.10 -25.13
CA GLN A 2 52.45 -15.22 -24.77
C GLN A 2 51.82 -16.59 -25.11
N LYS A 3 50.88 -17.03 -24.27
CA LYS A 3 49.47 -17.20 -24.70
C LYS A 3 48.53 -17.20 -23.49
N TRP A 4 47.77 -16.12 -23.39
CA TRP A 4 46.61 -15.93 -22.53
C TRP A 4 45.46 -16.81 -23.02
N ILE A 5 44.71 -17.44 -22.10
CA ILE A 5 43.36 -17.92 -22.37
C ILE A 5 42.42 -16.93 -21.71
N ASP A 6 41.82 -16.10 -22.56
CA ASP A 6 40.91 -15.02 -22.22
C ASP A 6 39.47 -15.57 -22.21
N THR A 7 38.76 -15.29 -21.12
CA THR A 7 37.37 -15.68 -20.90
C THR A 7 36.49 -14.68 -21.64
N ARG A 8 35.84 -15.08 -22.74
CA ARG A 8 34.87 -14.20 -23.43
C ARG A 8 33.53 -14.90 -23.65
N GLY A 9 32.51 -14.21 -23.16
CA GLY A 9 31.12 -14.64 -23.11
C GLY A 9 30.44 -14.72 -24.47
N GLY A 10 29.27 -15.37 -24.45
CA GLY A 10 28.46 -15.59 -25.64
C GLY A 10 27.02 -15.94 -25.28
N SER A 11 26.26 -14.93 -24.88
CA SER A 11 24.82 -14.79 -25.13
C SER A 11 23.89 -15.90 -24.64
N SER A 12 23.73 -16.01 -23.30
CA SER A 12 22.46 -16.51 -22.77
C SER A 12 21.38 -15.48 -23.10
N ARG A 13 20.58 -15.79 -24.13
CA ARG A 13 19.41 -15.04 -24.53
C ARG A 13 18.49 -14.95 -23.31
N TYR A 14 18.49 -13.81 -22.65
CA TYR A 14 17.43 -13.44 -21.73
C TYR A 14 16.13 -13.49 -22.53
N SER A 15 15.34 -14.54 -22.31
CA SER A 15 13.95 -14.59 -22.73
C SER A 15 13.28 -13.42 -22.02
N LYS A 16 13.05 -12.34 -22.78
CA LYS A 16 12.20 -11.23 -22.40
C LYS A 16 10.86 -11.86 -22.03
N GLY A 17 10.63 -12.05 -20.73
CA GLY A 17 9.37 -12.52 -20.20
C GLY A 17 8.30 -11.60 -20.77
N GLN A 18 7.54 -12.11 -21.73
CA GLN A 18 6.44 -11.38 -22.31
C GLN A 18 5.48 -11.17 -21.13
N ALA A 19 5.44 -9.95 -20.60
CA ALA A 19 4.44 -9.57 -19.63
C ALA A 19 3.10 -9.75 -20.34
N THR A 20 2.38 -10.81 -19.97
CA THR A 20 1.03 -11.06 -20.46
C THR A 20 0.26 -9.76 -20.23
N PRO A 21 -0.35 -9.14 -21.26
CA PRO A 21 -1.14 -7.96 -21.04
C PRO A 21 -2.21 -8.33 -20.02
N ILE A 22 -2.17 -7.66 -18.86
CA ILE A 22 -3.17 -7.85 -17.82
C ILE A 22 -4.48 -7.42 -18.48
N ARG A 23 -5.27 -8.37 -18.98
CA ARG A 23 -6.64 -8.10 -19.42
C ARG A 23 -7.31 -7.51 -18.20
N SER A 24 -7.62 -6.21 -18.25
CA SER A 24 -8.50 -5.58 -17.29
C SER A 24 -9.86 -6.21 -17.49
N GLN A 25 -10.12 -7.35 -16.85
CA GLN A 25 -11.48 -7.81 -16.72
C GLN A 25 -12.24 -6.70 -15.97
N GLY A 26 -13.53 -6.58 -16.25
CA GLY A 26 -14.35 -5.51 -15.70
C GLY A 26 -14.24 -5.39 -14.16
N PRO A 27 -14.79 -4.31 -13.56
CA PRO A 27 -14.68 -4.01 -12.13
C PRO A 27 -15.06 -5.17 -11.17
N GLY A 28 -15.75 -6.20 -11.69
CA GLY A 28 -16.03 -7.45 -11.00
C GLY A 28 -14.89 -8.47 -10.91
N SER A 29 -13.67 -8.24 -11.43
CA SER A 29 -12.52 -9.14 -11.19
C SER A 29 -11.41 -8.52 -10.33
N LEU A 30 -11.35 -7.21 -10.22
CA LEU A 30 -10.21 -6.50 -9.63
C LEU A 30 -10.22 -6.60 -8.09
N TRP A 31 -9.04 -6.78 -7.51
CA TRP A 31 -8.80 -6.71 -6.07
C TRP A 31 -7.96 -5.47 -5.76
N SER A 32 -8.30 -4.79 -4.67
CA SER A 32 -7.51 -3.67 -4.15
C SER A 32 -6.89 -4.04 -2.81
N LEU A 33 -5.57 -3.97 -2.72
CA LEU A 33 -4.83 -4.17 -1.48
C LEU A 33 -4.29 -2.83 -0.98
N VAL A 34 -4.76 -2.39 0.19
CA VAL A 34 -4.33 -1.15 0.84
C VAL A 34 -3.36 -1.49 1.95
N LEU A 35 -2.09 -1.11 1.78
CA LEU A 35 -1.03 -1.37 2.77
C LEU A 35 -0.83 -0.16 3.66
N ALA A 36 -1.24 -0.26 4.93
CA ALA A 36 -1.22 0.83 5.90
C ALA A 36 -0.52 0.46 7.22
N GLY A 37 0.38 -0.54 7.20
CA GLY A 37 1.16 -0.98 8.37
C GLY A 37 2.40 -0.12 8.69
N GLY A 38 2.70 0.94 7.93
CA GLY A 38 3.87 1.76 8.20
C GLY A 38 3.70 2.67 9.43
N HIS A 39 4.71 2.72 10.31
CA HIS A 39 4.69 3.62 11.49
C HIS A 39 4.84 5.10 11.13
N GLY A 40 5.53 5.41 10.03
CA GLY A 40 5.66 6.80 9.59
C GLY A 40 6.48 7.70 10.53
N GLU A 41 7.50 7.14 11.19
CA GLU A 41 8.34 7.86 12.18
C GLU A 41 8.96 9.16 11.63
N ARG A 42 9.27 9.22 10.33
CA ARG A 42 9.84 10.42 9.69
C ARG A 42 8.98 11.70 9.78
N LEU A 43 7.68 11.62 10.08
CA LEU A 43 6.84 12.82 10.32
C LEU A 43 6.37 12.93 11.77
N ARG A 44 6.93 12.15 12.71
CA ARG A 44 6.47 12.13 14.09
C ARG A 44 6.42 13.54 14.71
N GLU A 45 7.54 14.25 14.69
CA GLU A 45 7.64 15.62 15.21
C GLU A 45 6.62 16.56 14.56
N TYR A 46 6.47 16.49 13.24
CA TYR A 46 5.49 17.29 12.51
C TYR A 46 4.05 16.97 12.91
N THR A 47 3.72 15.67 13.06
CA THR A 47 2.37 15.24 13.45
C THR A 47 2.05 15.62 14.89
N GLU A 48 3.02 15.52 15.80
CA GLU A 48 2.87 15.94 17.19
C GLU A 48 2.65 17.45 17.28
N GLN A 49 3.44 18.26 16.56
CA GLN A 49 3.26 19.71 16.51
C GLN A 49 1.90 20.11 15.90
N ARG A 50 1.45 19.41 14.85
CA ARG A 50 0.23 19.77 14.13
C ARG A 50 -1.05 19.29 14.81
N PHE A 51 -1.04 18.10 15.42
CA PHE A 51 -2.22 17.43 15.97
C PHE A 51 -2.19 17.29 17.51
N GLY A 52 -1.14 17.76 18.18
CA GLY A 52 -1.00 17.77 19.64
C GLY A 52 -0.60 16.43 20.25
N ALA A 53 -0.49 15.37 19.44
CA ALA A 53 -0.07 14.04 19.85
C ALA A 53 0.46 13.27 18.64
N TYR A 54 1.21 12.20 18.90
CA TYR A 54 1.65 11.29 17.84
C TYR A 54 0.43 10.71 17.12
N ARG A 55 0.43 10.80 15.79
CA ARG A 55 -0.58 10.16 14.95
C ARG A 55 0.10 9.61 13.71
N PRO A 56 0.05 8.30 13.44
CA PRO A 56 0.64 7.73 12.23
C PRO A 56 0.08 8.41 10.98
N LYS A 57 0.94 8.68 10.00
CA LYS A 57 0.67 9.57 8.84
C LYS A 57 -0.59 9.19 8.07
N GLN A 58 -0.88 7.90 7.98
CA GLN A 58 -2.05 7.35 7.28
C GLN A 58 -3.38 7.76 7.93
N TYR A 59 -3.39 8.12 9.22
CA TYR A 59 -4.58 8.56 9.95
C TYR A 59 -4.69 10.09 10.05
N CYS A 60 -3.67 10.83 9.58
CA CYS A 60 -3.68 12.29 9.57
C CYS A 60 -4.53 12.84 8.42
N ALA A 61 -5.29 13.88 8.71
CA ALA A 61 -6.03 14.67 7.72
C ALA A 61 -5.18 15.86 7.28
N PHE A 62 -4.19 15.62 6.43
CA PHE A 62 -3.34 16.70 5.90
C PHE A 62 -4.08 17.59 4.88
N MET A 63 -5.11 17.05 4.24
CA MET A 63 -5.87 17.74 3.19
C MET A 63 -7.37 17.64 3.48
N GLY A 64 -7.93 18.69 4.08
CA GLY A 64 -9.34 18.76 4.44
C GLY A 64 -9.68 17.96 5.70
N LYS A 65 -10.84 17.29 5.70
CA LYS A 65 -11.41 16.64 6.90
C LYS A 65 -11.19 15.13 6.97
N ARG A 66 -10.66 14.51 5.91
CA ARG A 66 -10.49 13.06 5.80
C ARG A 66 -9.04 12.67 5.99
N SER A 67 -8.81 11.52 6.61
CA SER A 67 -7.48 10.95 6.73
C SER A 67 -6.96 10.44 5.38
N MET A 68 -5.64 10.29 5.27
CA MET A 68 -5.02 9.73 4.07
C MET A 68 -5.52 8.30 3.75
N ILE A 69 -5.82 7.50 4.77
CA ILE A 69 -6.36 6.16 4.58
C ILE A 69 -7.80 6.19 4.06
N GLN A 70 -8.63 7.12 4.52
CA GLN A 70 -9.99 7.33 3.98
C GLN A 70 -9.96 7.75 2.50
N HIS A 71 -9.04 8.63 2.12
CA HIS A 71 -8.83 8.97 0.71
C HIS A 71 -8.40 7.75 -0.12
N THR A 72 -7.63 6.85 0.47
CA THR A 72 -7.16 5.63 -0.21
C THR A 72 -8.27 4.59 -0.37
N TRP A 73 -9.10 4.38 0.66
CA TRP A 73 -10.26 3.51 0.56
C TRP A 73 -11.28 3.99 -0.46
N ARG A 74 -11.55 5.29 -0.53
CA ARG A 74 -12.44 5.84 -1.56
C ARG A 74 -11.97 5.50 -2.97
N ARG A 75 -10.65 5.59 -3.22
CA ARG A 75 -10.06 5.20 -4.51
C ARG A 75 -10.17 3.70 -4.76
N ALA A 76 -9.89 2.87 -3.76
CA ALA A 76 -10.00 1.41 -3.86
C ALA A 76 -11.44 0.93 -4.17
N LYS A 77 -12.44 1.53 -3.50
CA LYS A 77 -13.87 1.24 -3.73
C LYS A 77 -14.37 1.70 -5.10
N ALA A 78 -13.72 2.71 -5.70
CA ALA A 78 -14.04 3.13 -7.07
C ALA A 78 -13.50 2.16 -8.14
N LEU A 79 -12.49 1.35 -7.80
CA LEU A 79 -11.83 0.43 -8.72
C LEU A 79 -12.30 -1.03 -8.57
N SER A 80 -12.72 -1.42 -7.37
CA SER A 80 -13.06 -2.80 -7.03
C SER A 80 -14.30 -2.86 -6.14
N LEU A 81 -15.01 -4.00 -6.18
CA LEU A 81 -16.16 -4.22 -5.32
C LEU A 81 -15.74 -4.14 -3.83
N PRO A 82 -16.58 -3.59 -2.93
CA PRO A 82 -16.21 -3.39 -1.51
C PRO A 82 -15.69 -4.65 -0.81
N HIS A 83 -16.24 -5.83 -1.12
CA HIS A 83 -15.81 -7.11 -0.55
C HIS A 83 -14.46 -7.62 -1.09
N ARG A 84 -13.87 -6.93 -2.08
CA ARG A 84 -12.54 -7.20 -2.67
C ARG A 84 -11.50 -6.14 -2.35
N VAL A 85 -11.84 -5.23 -1.44
CA VAL A 85 -10.89 -4.32 -0.83
C VAL A 85 -10.36 -5.00 0.43
N VAL A 86 -9.06 -5.25 0.46
CA VAL A 86 -8.37 -5.77 1.64
C VAL A 86 -7.44 -4.70 2.16
N THR A 87 -7.52 -4.39 3.45
CA THR A 87 -6.62 -3.42 4.08
C THR A 87 -5.73 -4.13 5.08
N VAL A 88 -4.42 -3.98 4.93
CA VAL A 88 -3.42 -4.51 5.84
C VAL A 88 -3.00 -3.40 6.79
N MET A 89 -3.09 -3.65 8.09
CA MET A 89 -2.77 -2.67 9.13
C MET A 89 -1.94 -3.30 10.23
N ASP A 90 -1.14 -2.47 10.88
CA ASP A 90 -0.37 -2.87 12.05
C ASP A 90 -1.26 -2.93 13.30
N GLN A 91 -1.13 -3.99 14.10
CA GLN A 91 -1.94 -4.18 15.30
C GLN A 91 -1.70 -3.09 16.36
N SER A 92 -0.49 -2.53 16.43
CA SER A 92 -0.16 -1.44 17.37
C SER A 92 -0.96 -0.16 17.10
N HIS A 93 -1.57 -0.01 15.93
CA HIS A 93 -2.36 1.17 15.56
C HIS A 93 -3.85 1.05 15.88
N TRP A 94 -4.30 -0.01 16.55
CA TRP A 94 -5.73 -0.32 16.77
C TRP A 94 -6.58 0.88 17.27
N GLY A 95 -6.03 1.69 18.19
CA GLY A 95 -6.72 2.88 18.73
C GLY A 95 -7.09 3.91 17.66
N TYR A 96 -6.22 4.12 16.67
CA TYR A 96 -6.48 5.02 15.54
C TYR A 96 -7.40 4.35 14.52
N VAL A 97 -7.16 3.08 14.23
CA VAL A 97 -7.90 2.31 13.22
C VAL A 97 -9.38 2.25 13.54
N ARG A 98 -9.75 1.95 14.79
CA ARG A 98 -11.15 1.80 15.21
C ARG A 98 -12.02 3.00 14.81
N THR A 99 -11.51 4.22 14.99
CA THR A 99 -12.24 5.44 14.63
C THR A 99 -12.47 5.56 13.11
N GLN A 100 -11.51 5.10 12.31
CA GLN A 100 -11.58 5.13 10.86
C GLN A 100 -12.50 4.02 10.32
N LEU A 101 -12.48 2.83 10.94
CA LEU A 101 -13.35 1.71 10.56
C LEU A 101 -14.82 2.01 10.86
N ILE A 102 -15.14 2.68 11.97
CA ILE A 102 -16.53 3.05 12.29
C ILE A 102 -17.11 4.00 11.22
N GLN A 103 -16.27 4.84 10.62
CA GLN A 103 -16.69 5.81 9.61
C GLN A 103 -16.84 5.22 8.20
N GLU A 104 -16.31 4.01 7.95
CA GLU A 104 -16.26 3.42 6.62
C GLU A 104 -16.67 1.95 6.68
N SER A 105 -17.68 1.55 5.91
CA SER A 105 -17.97 0.12 5.68
C SER A 105 -16.80 -0.49 4.91
N LEU A 106 -15.87 -1.10 5.63
CA LEU A 106 -14.66 -1.63 5.03
C LEU A 106 -14.85 -3.08 4.65
N GLY A 107 -14.19 -3.43 3.54
CA GLY A 107 -13.92 -4.81 3.21
C GLY A 107 -13.01 -5.45 4.27
N ARG A 108 -12.32 -6.52 3.90
CA ARG A 108 -11.57 -7.32 4.87
C ARG A 108 -10.36 -6.55 5.42
N VAL A 109 -10.17 -6.57 6.73
CA VAL A 109 -8.94 -6.06 7.40
C VAL A 109 -8.05 -7.24 7.80
N VAL A 110 -6.76 -7.13 7.52
CA VAL A 110 -5.73 -8.09 7.92
C VAL A 110 -4.75 -7.38 8.83
N TRP A 111 -4.47 -7.98 9.99
CA TRP A 111 -3.56 -7.44 10.98
C TRP A 111 -2.16 -8.00 10.77
N GLN A 112 -1.16 -7.12 10.71
CA GLN A 112 0.25 -7.49 10.80
C GLN A 112 0.63 -7.57 12.28
N PRO A 113 1.26 -8.69 12.70
CA PRO A 113 1.76 -8.88 14.06
C PRO A 113 2.97 -8.00 14.35
#